data_AF-A0A6G9VWQ8-F1
#
_entry.id   AF-A0A6G9VWQ8-F1
#
_cell.length_a   1.000
_cell.length_b   1.000
_cell.length_c   1.000
_cell.angle_alpha   90.00
_cell.angle_beta   90.00
_cell.angle_gamma   90.00
#
_symmetry.space_group_name_H-M   'P 1'
#
loop_
_entity.id
_entity.type
_entity.pdbx_description
1 polymer ?
#
loop_
_entity_poly.entity_id
_entity_poly.type
_entity_poly.pdbx_seq_one_letter_code
_entity_poly.pdbx_strand_id
1 'polypeptide(L)'
;MKTTLRWILSLCGVFLSLAWGQIAPSTCSFGDPLFSELSHQKAVLIEPKNYVVGEENFVIIQLEKPSLPSGYMVSVFVDTIQSPKSEPEVQGWYPKTNIKPLKEGFYELSVRVNLMYKGS
;
A
#
# COMPACT_ATOMS: atom_id res chain seq x y z
N MET A 1 1.96 23.49 -66.25
CA MET A 1 1.10 23.73 -65.07
C MET A 1 0.38 22.47 -64.56
N LYS A 2 1.03 21.30 -64.46
CA LYS A 2 0.41 20.08 -63.88
C LYS A 2 1.21 19.47 -62.73
N THR A 3 2.48 19.83 -62.61
CA THR A 3 3.39 19.30 -61.59
C THR A 3 3.24 20.01 -60.26
N THR A 4 3.07 21.34 -60.22
CA THR A 4 2.95 22.13 -58.99
C THR A 4 1.69 21.81 -58.16
N LEU A 5 0.58 21.48 -58.81
CA LEU A 5 -0.68 21.16 -58.13
C LEU A 5 -0.63 19.82 -57.38
N ARG A 6 0.14 18.84 -57.87
CA ARG A 6 0.30 17.52 -57.22
C ARG A 6 1.10 17.59 -55.92
N TRP A 7 2.08 18.49 -55.83
CA TRP A 7 2.89 18.66 -54.61
C TRP A 7 2.10 19.29 -53.47
N ILE A 8 1.21 20.24 -53.77
CA ILE A 8 0.36 20.89 -52.75
C ILE A 8 -0.66 19.91 -52.17
N LEU A 9 -1.27 19.08 -53.01
CA LEU A 9 -2.19 18.02 -52.56
C LEU A 9 -1.49 16.94 -51.72
N SER A 10 -0.24 16.59 -52.05
CA SER A 10 0.54 15.62 -51.27
C SER A 10 0.97 16.18 -49.90
N LEU A 11 1.27 17.47 -49.81
CA LEU A 11 1.61 18.12 -48.53
C LEU A 11 0.38 18.25 -47.62
N CYS A 12 -0.80 18.62 -48.15
CA CYS A 12 -2.04 18.65 -47.35
C CYS A 12 -2.45 17.27 -46.80
N GLY A 13 -2.20 16.19 -47.53
CA GLY A 13 -2.53 14.83 -47.09
C GLY A 13 -1.75 14.37 -45.86
N VAL A 14 -0.49 14.79 -45.72
CA VAL A 14 0.39 14.39 -44.60
C VAL A 14 0.05 15.16 -43.31
N PHE A 15 -0.39 16.41 -43.42
CA PHE A 15 -0.81 17.19 -42.24
C PHE A 15 -2.16 16.74 -41.67
N LEU A 16 -3.07 16.21 -42.51
CA LEU A 16 -4.38 15.74 -42.04
C LEU A 16 -4.31 14.38 -41.31
N SER A 17 -3.29 13.56 -41.56
CA SER A 17 -3.11 12.29 -40.82
C SER A 17 -2.50 12.45 -39.43
N LEU A 18 -1.82 13.58 -39.16
CA LEU A 18 -1.22 13.87 -37.84
C LEU A 18 -2.24 14.48 -36.85
N ALA A 19 -3.39 14.96 -37.33
CA ALA A 19 -4.44 15.51 -36.48
C ALA A 19 -5.32 14.43 -35.82
N TRP A 20 -5.16 13.15 -36.20
CA TRP A 20 -5.83 12.00 -35.57
C TRP A 20 -4.86 11.24 -34.67
N GLY A 21 -3.97 11.97 -33.99
CA GLY A 21 -3.34 11.45 -32.78
C GLY A 21 -4.45 11.07 -31.81
N GLN A 22 -4.70 9.77 -31.69
CA GLN A 22 -5.60 9.24 -30.67
C GLN A 22 -5.14 9.82 -29.34
N ILE A 23 -6.00 10.61 -28.70
CA ILE A 23 -5.83 10.95 -27.29
C ILE A 23 -5.69 9.60 -26.61
N ALA A 24 -4.51 9.31 -26.05
CA ALA A 24 -4.31 8.10 -25.26
C ALA A 24 -5.48 8.07 -24.28
N PRO A 25 -6.27 6.97 -24.22
CA PRO A 25 -7.47 6.94 -23.42
C PRO A 25 -7.08 7.43 -22.03
N SER A 26 -7.72 8.50 -21.57
CA SER A 26 -7.49 9.06 -20.26
C SER A 26 -7.56 7.90 -19.28
N THR A 27 -6.45 7.56 -18.65
CA THR A 27 -6.42 6.48 -17.67
C THR A 27 -7.42 6.87 -16.59
N CYS A 28 -8.58 6.23 -16.57
CA CYS A 28 -9.52 6.34 -15.47
C CYS A 28 -8.80 5.73 -14.27
N SER A 29 -8.27 6.58 -13.39
CA SER A 29 -7.78 6.13 -12.10
C SER A 29 -9.02 5.71 -11.30
N PHE A 30 -9.20 4.40 -11.12
CA PHE A 30 -10.17 3.83 -10.18
C PHE A 30 -9.65 3.90 -8.73
N GLY A 31 -8.75 4.84 -8.43
CA GLY A 31 -8.27 5.10 -7.08
C GLY A 31 -9.25 6.01 -6.35
N ASP A 32 -9.70 5.58 -5.18
CA ASP A 32 -10.41 6.47 -4.26
C ASP A 32 -9.49 7.66 -3.92
N PRO A 33 -9.93 8.92 -4.10
CA PRO A 33 -9.13 10.10 -3.80
C PRO A 33 -8.65 10.15 -2.35
N LEU A 34 -9.35 9.48 -1.42
CA LEU A 34 -8.96 9.39 -0.02
C LEU A 34 -7.82 8.39 0.20
N PHE A 35 -7.54 7.49 -0.74
CA PHE A 35 -6.51 6.46 -0.56
C PHE A 35 -5.15 7.06 -0.29
N SER A 36 -4.74 8.07 -1.07
CA SER A 36 -3.45 8.73 -0.88
C SER A 36 -3.37 9.43 0.48
N GLU A 37 -4.45 10.00 0.99
CA GLU A 37 -4.42 10.66 2.29
C GLU A 37 -4.36 9.62 3.42
N LEU A 38 -5.17 8.57 3.32
CA LEU A 38 -5.28 7.53 4.34
C LEU A 38 -4.09 6.58 4.34
N SER A 39 -3.43 6.32 3.21
CA SER A 39 -2.30 5.39 3.11
C SER A 39 -1.01 5.93 3.72
N HIS A 40 -0.88 7.26 3.82
CA HIS A 40 0.30 7.94 4.39
C HIS A 40 0.10 8.38 5.84
N GLN A 41 -1.05 8.09 6.43
CA GLN A 41 -1.29 8.42 7.84
C GLN A 41 -0.32 7.67 8.74
N LYS A 42 -0.01 8.25 9.90
CA LYS A 42 0.89 7.60 10.85
C LYS A 42 0.20 6.43 11.57
N ALA A 43 0.93 5.34 11.76
CA ALA A 43 0.58 4.27 12.70
C ALA A 43 1.53 4.30 13.90
N VAL A 44 0.97 4.17 15.10
CA VAL A 44 1.72 4.09 16.36
C VAL A 44 1.54 2.69 16.93
N LEU A 45 2.65 2.06 17.33
CA LEU A 45 2.64 0.79 18.04
C LEU A 45 2.69 1.08 19.54
N ILE A 46 1.72 0.58 20.27
CA ILE A 46 1.67 0.65 21.73
C ILE A 46 2.01 -0.74 22.26
N GLU A 47 3.23 -0.85 22.78
CA GLU A 47 3.76 -2.09 23.32
C GLU A 47 3.30 -2.32 24.77
N PRO A 48 3.18 -3.58 25.20
CA PRO A 48 2.98 -3.89 26.60
C PRO A 48 4.22 -3.46 27.40
N LYS A 49 4.02 -3.12 28.68
CA LYS A 49 5.13 -2.72 29.56
C LYS A 49 6.19 -3.82 29.69
N ASN A 50 5.77 -5.07 29.67
CA ASN A 50 6.63 -6.24 29.75
C ASN A 50 6.08 -7.32 28.83
N TYR A 51 6.97 -8.10 28.22
CA TYR A 51 6.62 -9.31 27.48
C TYR A 51 6.80 -10.53 28.39
N VAL A 52 5.75 -11.33 28.54
CA VAL A 52 5.77 -12.56 29.33
C VAL A 52 6.02 -13.75 28.41
N VAL A 53 7.02 -14.57 28.76
CA VAL A 53 7.39 -15.76 27.98
C VAL A 53 6.32 -16.84 28.13
N GLY A 54 5.94 -17.45 27.02
CA GLY A 54 4.91 -18.49 26.95
C GLY A 54 3.48 -17.95 26.87
N GLU A 55 3.27 -16.65 27.00
CA GLU A 55 1.96 -15.99 26.96
C GLU A 55 1.78 -15.13 25.70
N GLU A 56 0.51 -14.90 25.34
CA GLU A 56 0.15 -13.98 24.28
C GLU A 56 0.30 -12.53 24.76
N ASN A 57 1.27 -11.82 24.20
CA ASN A 57 1.48 -10.41 24.48
C ASN A 57 0.91 -9.58 23.33
N PHE A 58 0.18 -8.52 23.66
CA PHE A 58 -0.54 -7.75 22.66
C PHE A 58 0.09 -6.40 22.41
N VAL A 59 0.43 -6.15 21.15
CA VAL A 59 0.82 -4.83 20.64
C VAL A 59 -0.41 -4.20 19.98
N ILE A 60 -0.77 -2.99 20.41
CA ILE A 60 -1.90 -2.26 19.85
C ILE A 60 -1.41 -1.34 18.74
N ILE A 61 -2.08 -1.39 17.59
CA ILE A 61 -1.79 -0.54 16.44
C ILE A 61 -2.84 0.57 16.42
N GLN A 62 -2.39 1.80 16.68
CA GLN A 62 -3.24 2.98 16.63
C GLN A 62 -2.95 3.78 15.37
N LEU A 63 -3.95 3.90 14.51
CA LEU A 63 -3.91 4.81 13.37
C LEU A 63 -4.23 6.24 13.82
N GLU A 64 -3.60 7.23 13.18
CA GLU A 64 -3.94 8.65 13.36
C GLU A 64 -5.41 8.94 13.05
N LYS A 65 -5.94 8.32 11.99
CA LYS A 65 -7.37 8.31 11.64
C LYS A 65 -7.93 6.90 11.85
N PRO A 66 -8.45 6.57 13.04
CA PRO A 66 -8.89 5.22 13.37
C PRO A 66 -10.16 4.79 12.62
N SER A 67 -10.98 5.76 12.21
CA SER A 67 -12.21 5.53 11.45
C SER A 67 -11.91 5.51 9.96
N LEU A 68 -11.73 4.31 9.40
CA LEU A 68 -11.53 4.13 7.96
C LEU A 68 -12.89 4.06 7.24
N PRO A 69 -13.00 4.63 6.03
CA PRO A 69 -14.21 4.48 5.22
C PRO A 69 -14.48 3.02 4.84
N SER A 70 -15.71 2.73 4.41
CA SER A 70 -16.05 1.40 3.89
C SER A 70 -15.17 1.05 2.68
N GLY A 71 -14.79 -0.22 2.57
CA GLY A 71 -13.91 -0.72 1.51
C GLY A 71 -12.41 -0.63 1.83
N TYR A 72 -12.03 0.06 2.91
CA TYR A 72 -10.65 0.08 3.40
C TYR A 72 -10.41 -1.04 4.43
N MET A 73 -9.24 -1.65 4.34
CA MET A 73 -8.79 -2.72 5.23
C MET A 73 -7.34 -2.46 5.65
N VAL A 74 -7.01 -2.82 6.89
CA VAL A 74 -5.63 -2.75 7.38
C VAL A 74 -5.05 -4.15 7.38
N SER A 75 -3.93 -4.32 6.70
CA SER A 75 -3.14 -5.54 6.73
C SER A 75 -1.90 -5.33 7.59
N VAL A 76 -1.64 -6.27 8.49
CA VAL A 76 -0.50 -6.21 9.41
C VAL A 76 0.37 -7.42 9.18
N PHE A 77 1.64 -7.18 8.87
CA PHE A 77 2.66 -8.22 8.77
C PHE A 77 3.65 -8.07 9.91
N VAL A 78 3.99 -9.20 10.52
CA VAL A 78 4.97 -9.25 11.60
C VAL A 78 6.04 -10.25 11.18
N ASP A 79 7.28 -9.79 11.12
CA ASP A 79 8.44 -10.60 10.76
C ASP A 79 9.40 -10.64 11.93
N THR A 80 9.95 -11.83 12.20
CA THR A 80 11.02 -11.99 13.19
C THR A 80 12.36 -11.77 12.51
N ILE A 81 13.07 -10.70 12.87
CA ILE A 81 14.40 -10.37 12.35
C ILE A 81 15.46 -11.14 13.16
N GLN A 82 15.34 -11.11 14.49
CA GLN A 82 16.26 -11.78 15.39
C GLN A 82 15.49 -12.48 16.51
N SER A 83 15.93 -13.69 16.86
CA SER A 83 15.45 -14.42 18.03
C SER A 83 16.61 -15.10 18.76
N PRO A 84 16.50 -15.32 20.09
CA PRO A 84 17.60 -15.83 20.90
C PRO A 84 17.88 -17.33 20.68
N LYS A 85 16.86 -18.13 20.34
CA LYS A 85 16.95 -19.57 20.01
C LYS A 85 15.78 -20.08 19.18
N SER A 86 14.57 -19.62 19.51
CA SER A 86 13.32 -20.01 18.85
C SER A 86 12.56 -18.75 18.45
N GLU A 87 11.98 -18.77 17.27
CA GLU A 87 11.07 -17.71 16.84
C GLU A 87 9.85 -17.63 17.77
N PRO A 88 9.32 -16.43 18.03
CA PRO A 88 8.05 -16.27 18.72
C PRO A 88 6.90 -16.72 17.82
N GLU A 89 5.80 -17.13 18.43
CA GLU A 89 4.53 -17.26 17.70
C GLU A 89 3.98 -15.84 17.47
N VAL A 90 3.69 -15.49 16.22
CA VAL A 90 3.21 -14.15 15.86
C VAL A 90 1.92 -14.22 15.04
N GLN A 91 1.01 -13.30 15.32
CA GLN A 91 -0.20 -13.12 14.53
C GLN A 91 -0.48 -11.63 14.31
N GLY A 92 -0.22 -11.17 13.08
CA GLY A 92 -0.43 -9.78 12.66
C GLY A 92 -1.90 -9.49 12.39
N TRP A 93 -2.54 -8.82 13.34
CA TRP A 93 -3.93 -8.38 13.20
C TRP A 93 -4.06 -6.90 13.55
N TYR A 94 -4.97 -6.22 12.86
CA TYR A 94 -5.42 -4.89 13.25
C TYR A 94 -6.74 -4.99 14.03
N PRO A 95 -6.92 -4.25 15.14
CA PRO A 95 -5.98 -3.30 15.74
C PRO A 95 -5.01 -3.94 16.76
N LYS A 96 -5.06 -5.26 16.95
CA LYS A 96 -4.36 -5.95 18.04
C LYS A 96 -3.52 -7.09 17.49
N THR A 97 -2.21 -6.91 17.50
CA THR A 97 -1.24 -7.94 17.06
C THR A 97 -0.76 -8.74 18.27
N ASN A 98 -0.66 -10.06 18.10
CA ASN A 98 -0.21 -10.98 19.14
C ASN A 98 1.23 -11.43 18.87
N ILE A 99 2.04 -11.41 19.93
CA ILE A 99 3.42 -11.89 19.95
C ILE A 99 3.59 -12.76 21.20
N LYS A 100 3.97 -14.01 21.01
CA LYS A 100 4.21 -14.96 22.10
C LYS A 100 5.66 -15.47 22.07
N PRO A 101 6.55 -14.87 22.88
CA PRO A 101 7.92 -15.34 23.02
C PRO A 101 7.94 -16.74 23.64
N LEU A 102 8.71 -17.66 23.06
CA LEU A 102 8.81 -19.04 23.57
C LEU A 102 10.02 -19.26 24.48
N LYS A 103 10.98 -18.33 24.45
CA LYS A 103 12.18 -18.33 25.29
C LYS A 103 12.51 -16.92 25.77
N GLU A 104 13.17 -16.82 26.92
CA GLU A 104 13.75 -15.56 27.37
C GLU A 104 14.90 -15.13 26.46
N GLY A 105 15.03 -13.82 26.25
CA GLY A 105 16.12 -13.21 25.49
C GLY A 105 15.67 -11.99 24.70
N PHE A 106 16.55 -11.51 23.82
CA PHE A 106 16.30 -10.37 22.96
C PHE A 106 15.67 -10.80 21.64
N TYR A 107 14.57 -10.16 21.27
CA TYR A 107 13.88 -10.35 20.00
C TYR A 107 13.87 -9.02 19.25
N GLU A 108 14.13 -9.08 17.96
CA GLU A 108 13.94 -7.95 17.05
C GLU A 108 12.85 -8.33 16.05
N LEU A 109 11.77 -7.55 16.02
CA LEU A 109 10.59 -7.81 15.20
C LEU A 109 10.31 -6.60 14.30
N SER A 110 9.96 -6.86 13.03
CA SER A 110 9.44 -5.84 12.12
C SER A 110 7.93 -5.93 12.09
N VAL A 111 7.24 -4.84 12.40
CA VAL A 111 5.78 -4.73 12.25
C VAL A 111 5.48 -3.77 11.12
N ARG A 112 4.87 -4.28 10.04
CA ARG A 112 4.49 -3.51 8.85
C ARG A 112 2.98 -3.39 8.79
N VAL A 113 2.48 -2.15 8.83
CA VAL A 113 1.05 -1.83 8.78
C VAL A 113 0.76 -1.21 7.42
N ASN A 114 -0.11 -1.85 6.63
CA ASN A 114 -0.46 -1.41 5.28
C ASN A 114 -1.96 -1.15 5.20
N LEU A 115 -2.33 -0.03 4.57
CA LEU A 115 -3.71 0.23 4.18
C LEU A 115 -3.97 -0.35 2.80
N MET A 116 -5.03 -1.14 2.68
CA MET A 116 -5.53 -1.69 1.44
C MET A 116 -6.90 -1.08 1.15
N TYR A 117 -7.14 -0.71 -0.10
CA TYR A 117 -8.46 -0.32 -0.58
C TYR A 117 -8.97 -1.40 -1.52
N LYS A 118 -10.12 -1.99 -1.19
CA LYS A 118 -10.82 -2.93 -2.06
C LYS A 118 -11.60 -2.13 -3.11
N GLY A 119 -10.87 -1.55 -4.05
CA GLY A 119 -11.43 -0.97 -5.28
C GLY A 119 -11.77 -2.10 -6.24
N SER A 120 -13.02 -2.14 -6.71
CA SER A 120 -13.56 -3.07 -7.70
C SER A 120 -12.96 -2.87 -9.09
#